data_AF-A0A4D9DEK5-F1
#
_entry.id   AF-A0A4D9DEK5-F1
#
_cell.length_a   1.000
_cell.length_b   1.000
_cell.length_c   1.000
_cell.angle_alpha   90.00
_cell.angle_beta   90.00
_cell.angle_gamma   90.00
#
_symmetry.space_group_name_H-M   'P 1'
#
loop_
_entity.id
_entity.type
_entity.pdbx_description
1 polymer ?
#
loop_
_entity_poly.entity_id
_entity_poly.type
_entity_poly.pdbx_seq_one_letter_code
_entity_poly.pdbx_strand_id
1 'polypeptide(L)'
;MNTNECQCIARIPSQAYTDELVELHRRLMALRERNVLQQIVNLIEETGHFNVTNTTFDFDLFSLDETTVRKLQSYLEAVAT
;
A
#
# COMPACT_ATOMS: atom_id res chain seq x y z
N MET A 1 -25.33 -30.80 6.64
CA MET A 1 -24.25 -31.49 5.89
C MET A 1 -24.44 -31.07 4.46
N ASN A 2 -23.60 -30.22 3.89
CA ASN A 2 -22.30 -30.63 3.39
C ASN A 2 -21.26 -29.53 3.59
N THR A 3 -20.34 -29.79 4.50
CA THR A 3 -19.18 -28.99 4.84
C THR A 3 -18.03 -29.45 3.95
N ASN A 4 -18.00 -29.03 2.68
CA ASN A 4 -16.91 -29.39 1.78
C ASN A 4 -16.75 -28.43 0.59
N GLU A 5 -16.76 -27.13 0.85
CA GLU A 5 -15.92 -26.26 0.02
C GLU A 5 -14.56 -26.20 0.72
N CYS A 6 -13.75 -27.24 0.48
CA CYS A 6 -12.30 -27.19 0.66
C CYS A 6 -11.78 -26.15 -0.32
N GLN A 7 -12.03 -24.89 0.01
CA GLN A 7 -11.52 -23.79 -0.73
C GLN A 7 -10.11 -23.59 -0.20
N CYS A 8 -9.16 -24.19 -0.90
CA CYS A 8 -7.84 -23.62 -1.05
C CYS A 8 -8.04 -22.27 -1.78
N ILE A 9 -8.69 -21.31 -1.12
CA ILE A 9 -8.86 -19.95 -1.62
C ILE A 9 -7.44 -19.40 -1.55
N ALA A 10 -6.73 -19.48 -2.67
CA ALA A 10 -5.74 -18.47 -3.00
C ALA A 10 -6.34 -17.15 -2.52
N ARG A 11 -5.69 -16.53 -1.52
CA ARG A 11 -6.17 -15.39 -0.74
C ARG A 11 -6.55 -14.27 -1.71
N ILE A 12 -7.75 -14.32 -2.29
CA ILE A 12 -8.24 -13.29 -3.21
C ILE A 12 -8.40 -12.08 -2.30
N PRO A 13 -7.59 -11.02 -2.48
CA PRO A 13 -7.81 -9.81 -1.71
C PRO A 13 -9.27 -9.41 -1.94
N SER A 14 -10.02 -9.26 -0.86
CA SER A 14 -11.40 -8.79 -0.90
C SER A 14 -11.47 -7.58 -1.82
N GLN A 15 -12.49 -7.47 -2.67
CA GLN A 15 -12.60 -6.35 -3.61
C GLN A 15 -12.50 -4.98 -2.92
N ALA A 16 -12.94 -4.90 -1.64
CA ALA A 16 -12.75 -3.76 -0.76
C ALA A 16 -11.27 -3.38 -0.54
N TYR A 17 -10.38 -4.36 -0.31
CA TYR A 17 -8.95 -4.11 -0.12
C TYR A 17 -8.29 -3.54 -1.38
N THR A 18 -8.66 -4.07 -2.55
CA THR A 18 -8.20 -3.51 -3.82
C THR A 18 -8.67 -2.07 -4.02
N ASP A 19 -9.92 -1.76 -3.67
CA ASP A 19 -10.48 -0.41 -3.76
C ASP A 19 -9.72 0.59 -2.85
N GLU A 20 -9.43 0.17 -1.60
CA GLU A 20 -8.64 0.96 -0.65
C GLU A 20 -7.23 1.27 -1.16
N LEU A 21 -6.54 0.29 -1.75
CA LEU A 21 -5.21 0.48 -2.33
C LEU A 21 -5.23 1.46 -3.51
N VAL A 22 -6.27 1.40 -4.36
CA VAL A 22 -6.44 2.31 -5.49
C VAL A 22 -6.65 3.74 -5.00
N GLU A 23 -7.49 3.94 -3.98
CA GLU A 23 -7.68 5.25 -3.37
C GLU A 23 -6.38 5.78 -2.75
N LEU A 24 -5.65 4.91 -2.03
CA LEU A 24 -4.36 5.23 -1.43
C LEU A 24 -3.37 5.72 -2.50
N HIS A 25 -3.21 4.98 -3.60
CA HIS A 25 -2.34 5.36 -4.72
C HIS A 25 -2.70 6.75 -5.27
N ARG A 26 -4.00 7.01 -5.48
CA ARG A 26 -4.47 8.31 -5.97
C ARG A 26 -4.10 9.45 -5.03
N ARG A 27 -4.28 9.27 -3.71
CA ARG A 27 -3.88 10.25 -2.70
C ARG A 27 -2.36 10.45 -2.67
N LEU A 28 -1.60 9.36 -2.76
CA LEU A 28 -0.14 9.36 -2.84
C LEU A 28 0.38 10.15 -4.04
N MET A 29 -0.21 9.97 -5.24
CA MET A 29 0.16 10.74 -6.43
C MET A 29 -0.19 12.23 -6.34
N ALA A 30 -1.23 12.58 -5.58
CA ALA A 30 -1.60 13.97 -5.33
C ALA A 30 -0.73 14.63 -4.24
N LEU A 31 -0.06 13.82 -3.41
CA LEU A 31 0.74 14.28 -2.30
C LEU A 31 2.02 14.96 -2.78
N ARG A 32 2.23 16.21 -2.34
CA ARG A 32 3.45 16.99 -2.61
C ARG A 32 4.27 17.28 -1.37
N GLU A 33 3.82 16.79 -0.23
CA GLU A 33 4.43 17.10 1.06
C GLU A 33 5.71 16.29 1.26
N ARG A 34 6.86 16.99 1.30
CA ARG A 34 8.17 16.34 1.40
C ARG A 34 8.37 15.57 2.70
N ASN A 35 7.79 16.04 3.81
CA ASN A 35 7.90 15.37 5.10
C ASN A 35 7.30 13.96 5.05
N VAL A 36 6.05 13.86 4.56
CA VAL A 36 5.40 12.56 4.41
C VAL A 36 6.05 11.73 3.33
N LEU A 37 6.41 12.30 2.17
CA LEU A 37 7.15 11.55 1.14
C LEU A 37 8.41 10.90 1.69
N GLN A 38 9.18 11.60 2.54
CA GLN A 38 10.36 11.01 3.18
C GLN A 38 9.99 9.88 4.15
N GLN A 39 8.93 10.03 4.94
CA GLN A 39 8.46 8.95 5.83
C GLN A 39 8.01 7.72 5.03
N ILE A 40 7.34 7.93 3.90
CA ILE A 40 6.94 6.88 2.99
C ILE A 40 8.17 6.18 2.42
N VAL A 41 9.13 6.93 1.85
CA VAL A 41 10.36 6.35 1.31
C VAL A 41 11.11 5.52 2.36
N ASN A 42 11.29 6.05 3.57
CA ASN A 42 11.96 5.31 4.65
C ASN A 42 11.20 4.02 4.99
N LEU A 43 9.87 4.09 5.10
CA LEU A 43 9.05 2.94 5.41
C LEU A 43 9.14 1.87 4.31
N ILE A 44 9.05 2.28 3.05
CA ILE A 44 9.17 1.37 1.91
C ILE A 44 10.59 0.78 1.84
N GLU A 45 11.62 1.58 2.13
CA GLU A 45 13.01 1.14 2.17
C GLU A 45 13.22 0.04 3.22
N GLU A 46 12.60 0.15 4.40
CA GLU A 46 12.61 -0.90 5.42
C GLU A 46 11.99 -2.23 4.94
N THR A 47 11.00 -2.17 4.05
CA THR A 47 10.41 -3.39 3.47
C THR A 47 11.29 -4.04 2.41
N GLY A 48 12.16 -3.26 1.74
CA GLY A 48 12.93 -3.74 0.59
C GLY A 48 12.12 -4.03 -0.68
N HIS A 49 10.80 -3.85 -0.66
CA HIS A 49 9.89 -4.12 -1.77
C HIS A 49 9.68 -2.89 -2.66
N PHE A 50 10.77 -2.37 -3.20
CA PHE A 50 10.77 -1.20 -4.07
C PHE A 50 11.72 -1.36 -5.25
N ASN A 51 11.50 -0.54 -6.26
CA ASN A 51 12.33 -0.46 -7.44
C ASN A 51 12.81 0.98 -7.63
N VAL A 52 14.10 1.20 -7.39
CA VAL A 52 14.73 2.48 -7.70
C VAL A 52 15.26 2.45 -9.13
N THR A 53 14.80 3.40 -9.93
CA THR A 53 15.37 3.67 -11.26
C THR A 53 16.23 4.93 -11.21
N ASN A 54 16.90 5.25 -12.32
CA ASN A 54 17.72 6.47 -12.43
C ASN A 54 16.95 7.77 -12.20
N THR A 55 15.63 7.75 -12.32
CA THR A 55 14.80 8.96 -12.30
C THR A 55 13.64 8.89 -11.30
N THR A 56 13.31 7.71 -10.80
CA THR A 56 12.12 7.52 -9.96
C THR A 56 12.36 6.48 -8.88
N PHE A 57 11.69 6.68 -7.74
CA PHE A 57 11.53 5.67 -6.70
C PHE A 57 10.13 5.09 -6.86
N ASP A 58 10.04 3.82 -7.25
CA ASP A 58 8.79 3.13 -7.52
C ASP A 58 8.57 1.99 -6.52
N PHE A 59 7.32 1.70 -6.18
CA PHE A 59 6.98 0.60 -5.29
C PHE A 59 5.57 0.11 -5.56
N ASP A 60 5.38 -1.20 -5.43
CA ASP A 60 4.09 -1.84 -5.64
C ASP A 60 3.33 -1.97 -4.32
N LEU A 61 2.19 -1.28 -4.20
CA LEU A 61 1.32 -1.40 -3.03
C LEU A 61 0.85 -2.84 -2.75
N PHE A 62 0.72 -3.66 -3.79
CA PHE A 62 0.37 -5.09 -3.67
C PHE A 62 1.51 -5.96 -3.11
N SER A 63 2.75 -5.50 -3.24
CA SER A 63 3.93 -6.20 -2.71
C SER A 63 4.19 -5.85 -1.25
N LEU A 64 3.52 -4.82 -0.71
CA LEU A 64 3.66 -4.41 0.69
C LEU A 64 2.74 -5.22 1.61
N ASP A 65 3.20 -5.43 2.84
CA ASP A 65 2.37 -5.98 3.91
C ASP A 65 1.25 -5.03 4.33
N GLU A 66 0.15 -5.60 4.82
CA GLU A 66 -1.02 -4.84 5.31
C GLU A 66 -0.63 -3.80 6.37
N THR A 67 0.36 -4.10 7.22
CA THR A 67 0.87 -3.19 8.24
C THR A 67 1.52 -1.94 7.64
N THR A 68 2.26 -2.10 6.54
CA THR A 68 2.88 -1.01 5.79
C THR A 68 1.81 -0.17 5.13
N VAL A 69 0.83 -0.80 4.49
CA VAL A 69 -0.33 -0.12 3.86
C VAL A 69 -1.12 0.70 4.89
N ARG A 70 -1.38 0.15 6.08
CA ARG A 70 -2.03 0.86 7.20
C ARG A 70 -1.25 2.11 7.63
N LYS A 71 0.08 2.04 7.67
CA LYS A 71 0.92 3.21 7.98
C LYS A 71 0.84 4.27 6.89
N LEU A 72 0.87 3.86 5.62
CA LEU A 72 0.68 4.78 4.48
C LEU A 72 -0.67 5.51 4.55
N GLN A 73 -1.74 4.77 4.87
CA GLN A 73 -3.07 5.35 5.11
C GLN A 73 -3.02 6.41 6.22
N SER A 74 -2.42 6.08 7.36
CA SER A 74 -2.28 7.02 8.49
C SER A 74 -1.52 8.28 8.12
N TYR A 75 -0.44 8.18 7.33
CA TYR A 75 0.31 9.34 6.88
C TYR A 75 -0.52 10.22 5.92
N LEU A 76 -1.32 9.62 5.04
CA LEU A 76 -2.18 10.37 4.12
C LEU A 76 -3.36 11.03 4.83
N GLU A 77 -3.94 10.38 5.85
CA GLU A 77 -4.97 10.99 6.69
C GLU A 77 -4.44 12.17 7.50
N ALA A 78 -3.21 12.09 8.00
CA ALA A 78 -2.59 13.17 8.76
C ALA A 78 -2.40 14.46 7.94
N VAL A 79 -2.25 14.36 6.62
CA VAL A 79 -2.08 15.52 5.72
C VAL A 79 -3.42 16.08 5.24
N ALA A 80 -4.50 15.30 5.30
CA ALA A 80 -5.83 15.73 4.84
C ALA A 80 -6.58 16.65 5.83
N THR A 81 -5.96 17.01 6.96
CA THR A 81 -6.53 17.88 8.01
C THR A 81 -5.90 19.28 7.94
#